data_AF-A0A819R582-F1
#
_entry.id   AF-A0A819R582-F1
#
_cell.length_a   1.000
_cell.length_b   1.000
_cell.length_c   1.000
_cell.angle_alpha   90.00
_cell.angle_beta   90.00
_cell.angle_gamma   90.00
#
_symmetry.space_group_name_H-M   'P 1'
#
loop_
_entity.id
_entity.type
_entity.pdbx_description
1 polymer ?
#
loop_
_entity_poly.entity_id
_entity_poly.type
_entity_poly.pdbx_seq_one_letter_code
_entity_poly.pdbx_strand_id
1 'polypeptide(L)'
;ITVASGFRTVARQEYFWNCYQTKACNNGNLAARPGTSNHGRGVALDLNTNCGSQSGAKPNCGGSKVYQWLKNNGHKYGFKRTVQSEPWHWEYVGAATTPSSFT
;
A
#
# COMPACT_ATOMS: atom_id res chain seq x y z
N ILE A 1 6.15 -12.39 -4.81
CA ILE A 1 5.53 -11.06 -4.53
C ILE A 1 6.52 -10.02 -4.98
N THR A 2 6.10 -9.01 -5.73
CA THR A 2 6.96 -7.90 -6.18
C THR A 2 6.48 -6.58 -5.58
N VAL A 3 7.43 -5.68 -5.35
CA VAL A 3 7.18 -4.31 -4.88
C VAL A 3 7.06 -3.41 -6.10
N ALA A 4 5.89 -2.80 -6.29
CA ALA A 4 5.65 -1.84 -7.36
C ALA A 4 6.01 -0.40 -6.94
N SER A 5 5.80 -0.07 -5.67
CA SER A 5 6.10 1.25 -5.10
C SER A 5 6.40 1.12 -3.60
N GLY A 6 7.39 1.87 -3.11
CA GLY A 6 7.84 1.88 -1.73
C GLY A 6 8.02 3.31 -1.23
N PHE A 7 9.18 3.66 -0.69
CA PHE A 7 9.45 5.04 -0.26
C PHE A 7 9.23 6.06 -1.39
N ARG A 8 8.67 7.22 -1.03
CA ARG A 8 8.39 8.30 -1.97
C ARG A 8 8.61 9.67 -1.33
N THR A 9 9.48 10.48 -1.91
CA THR A 9 9.73 11.85 -1.44
C THR A 9 8.47 12.73 -1.54
N VAL A 10 8.44 13.83 -0.77
CA VAL A 10 7.35 14.82 -0.85
C VAL A 10 7.19 15.35 -2.27
N ALA A 11 8.27 15.74 -2.94
CA ALA A 11 8.25 16.21 -4.33
C ALA A 11 7.65 15.18 -5.30
N ARG A 12 7.96 13.88 -5.11
CA ARG A 12 7.35 12.83 -5.94
C ARG A 12 5.87 12.61 -5.60
N GLN A 13 5.48 12.82 -4.34
CA GLN A 13 4.08 12.80 -3.95
C GLN A 13 3.31 14.00 -4.54
N GLU A 14 3.93 15.18 -4.67
CA GLU A 14 3.33 16.35 -5.34
C GLU A 14 3.00 16.06 -6.80
N TYR A 15 3.89 15.39 -7.53
CA TYR A 15 3.60 14.93 -8.89
C TYR A 15 2.33 14.07 -8.96
N PHE A 16 2.23 13.03 -8.12
CA PHE A 16 1.05 12.15 -8.13
C PHE A 16 -0.21 12.85 -7.66
N TRP A 17 -0.11 13.74 -6.67
CA TRP A 17 -1.22 14.55 -6.20
C TRP A 17 -1.73 15.48 -7.31
N ASN A 18 -0.84 16.13 -8.06
CA ASN A 18 -1.22 16.96 -9.19
C ASN A 18 -1.90 16.13 -10.31
N CYS A 19 -1.34 14.96 -10.64
CA CYS A 19 -1.97 14.02 -11.56
C CYS A 19 -3.37 13.60 -11.10
N TYR A 20 -3.55 13.34 -9.79
CA TYR A 20 -4.83 12.98 -9.21
C TYR A 20 -5.86 14.12 -9.34
N GLN A 21 -5.47 15.36 -9.06
CA GLN A 21 -6.38 16.51 -9.11
C GLN A 21 -6.77 16.87 -10.55
N THR A 22 -5.80 16.88 -11.46
CA THR A 22 -5.99 17.34 -12.85
C THR A 22 -6.47 16.23 -13.79
N LYS A 23 -6.28 14.97 -13.40
CA LYS A 23 -6.46 13.78 -14.26
C LYS A 23 -5.60 13.78 -15.54
N ALA A 24 -4.59 14.64 -15.63
CA ALA A 24 -3.79 14.85 -16.84
C ALA A 24 -2.61 13.87 -17.00
N CYS A 25 -2.23 13.15 -15.95
CA CYS A 25 -1.10 12.23 -15.94
C CYS A 25 -1.33 11.07 -14.97
N ASN A 26 -0.45 10.06 -14.97
CA ASN A 26 -0.51 8.90 -14.07
C ASN A 26 -1.92 8.28 -13.97
N ASN A 27 -2.66 8.26 -15.09
CA ASN A 27 -4.04 7.81 -15.21
C ASN A 27 -5.04 8.46 -14.24
N GLY A 28 -4.70 9.62 -13.67
CA GLY A 28 -5.52 10.28 -12.66
C GLY A 28 -5.70 9.47 -11.37
N ASN A 29 -4.79 8.52 -11.10
CA ASN A 29 -4.83 7.61 -9.96
C ASN A 29 -4.96 8.36 -8.63
N LEU A 30 -5.64 7.74 -7.67
CA LEU A 30 -5.75 8.27 -6.31
C LEU A 30 -4.36 8.52 -5.71
N ALA A 31 -4.21 9.64 -5.01
CA ALA A 31 -2.99 10.00 -4.33
C ALA A 31 -3.32 10.73 -3.03
N ALA A 32 -2.58 10.46 -1.97
CA ALA A 32 -2.68 11.25 -0.74
C ALA A 32 -2.11 12.66 -0.95
N ARG A 33 -2.57 13.62 -0.13
CA ARG A 33 -2.00 14.97 -0.11
C ARG A 33 -0.48 14.90 0.18
N PRO A 34 0.35 15.75 -0.46
CA PRO A 34 1.77 15.80 -0.15
C PRO A 34 2.01 16.06 1.34
N GLY A 35 3.00 15.35 1.89
CA GLY A 35 3.30 15.36 3.33
C GLY A 35 2.44 14.42 4.19
N THR A 36 1.36 13.80 3.66
CA THR A 36 0.50 12.89 4.44
C THR A 36 0.58 11.43 4.00
N SER A 37 1.30 11.13 2.91
CA SER A 37 1.42 9.76 2.41
C SER A 37 2.32 8.89 3.30
N ASN A 38 1.88 7.66 3.57
CA ASN A 38 2.68 6.67 4.31
C ASN A 38 3.89 6.16 3.52
N HIS A 39 3.88 6.28 2.19
CA HIS A 39 5.07 6.09 1.36
C HIS A 39 6.16 7.13 1.69
N GLY A 40 5.76 8.35 2.05
CA GLY A 40 6.69 9.40 2.50
C GLY A 40 7.34 9.12 3.85
N ARG A 41 6.71 8.29 4.67
CA ARG A 41 7.27 7.81 5.95
C ARG A 41 8.10 6.54 5.80
N GLY A 42 8.18 5.96 4.59
CA GLY A 42 8.91 4.71 4.33
C GLY A 42 8.27 3.46 4.91
N VAL A 43 7.01 3.54 5.37
CA VAL A 43 6.30 2.42 6.03
C VAL A 43 5.24 1.76 5.15
N ALA A 44 5.08 2.20 3.90
CA ALA A 44 4.08 1.65 2.98
C ALA A 44 4.69 1.04 1.71
N LEU A 45 4.08 -0.04 1.25
CA LEU A 45 4.40 -0.74 0.01
C LEU A 45 3.14 -0.97 -0.83
N ASP A 46 3.24 -0.70 -2.13
CA ASP A 46 2.28 -1.16 -3.12
C ASP A 46 2.81 -2.48 -3.73
N LEU A 47 2.04 -3.55 -3.60
CA LEU A 47 2.42 -4.91 -3.98
C LEU A 47 1.56 -5.43 -5.15
N ASN A 48 2.09 -6.38 -5.92
CA ASN A 48 1.44 -6.93 -7.12
C ASN A 48 0.26 -7.88 -6.82
N THR A 49 -0.75 -7.41 -6.08
CA THR A 49 -1.94 -8.21 -5.76
C THR A 49 -2.85 -8.42 -6.97
N ASN A 50 -2.77 -7.57 -8.00
CA ASN A 50 -3.48 -7.71 -9.28
C ASN A 50 -5.00 -7.99 -9.12
N CYS A 51 -5.63 -7.36 -8.13
CA CYS A 51 -7.03 -7.63 -7.80
C CYS A 51 -7.86 -6.39 -7.45
N GLY A 52 -7.41 -5.22 -7.87
CA GLY A 52 -8.14 -3.96 -7.76
C GLY A 52 -7.57 -2.91 -8.72
N SER A 53 -8.18 -1.74 -8.74
CA SER A 53 -7.76 -0.61 -9.56
C SER A 53 -7.82 0.71 -8.78
N GLN A 54 -6.98 1.66 -9.20
CA GLN A 54 -6.91 3.03 -8.68
C GLN A 54 -8.17 3.88 -8.97
N SER A 55 -9.20 3.29 -9.58
CA SER A 55 -10.48 3.94 -9.91
C SER A 55 -11.50 3.93 -8.77
N GLY A 56 -11.18 3.33 -7.62
CA GLY A 56 -12.06 3.24 -6.45
C GLY A 56 -13.14 2.16 -6.53
N ALA A 57 -13.16 1.36 -7.61
CA ALA A 57 -14.02 0.20 -7.71
C ALA A 57 -13.71 -0.82 -6.61
N LYS A 58 -14.74 -1.54 -6.13
CA LYS A 58 -14.56 -2.59 -5.12
C LYS A 58 -13.61 -3.67 -5.66
N PRO A 59 -12.51 -3.99 -4.96
CA PRO A 59 -11.56 -5.00 -5.43
C PRO A 59 -12.15 -6.41 -5.42
N ASN A 60 -11.75 -7.24 -6.37
CA ASN A 60 -12.08 -8.67 -6.44
C ASN A 60 -10.82 -9.52 -6.32
N CYS A 61 -10.51 -9.94 -5.10
CA CYS A 61 -9.27 -10.66 -4.77
C CYS A 61 -9.44 -12.17 -4.56
N GLY A 62 -10.57 -12.76 -4.96
CA GLY A 62 -10.83 -14.19 -4.79
C GLY A 62 -9.76 -15.07 -5.43
N GLY A 63 -9.33 -14.75 -6.65
CA GLY A 63 -8.33 -15.51 -7.40
C GLY A 63 -6.87 -15.08 -7.18
N SER A 64 -6.60 -14.03 -6.41
CA SER A 64 -5.25 -13.49 -6.28
C SER A 64 -4.41 -14.26 -5.26
N LYS A 65 -3.50 -15.11 -5.75
CA LYS A 65 -2.56 -15.86 -4.90
C LYS A 65 -1.69 -14.94 -4.01
N VAL A 66 -1.23 -13.81 -4.56
CA VAL A 66 -0.42 -12.82 -3.81
C VAL A 66 -1.26 -12.21 -2.69
N TYR A 67 -2.48 -11.76 -2.99
CA TYR A 67 -3.36 -11.18 -1.98
C TYR A 67 -3.72 -12.20 -0.88
N GLN A 68 -4.06 -13.43 -1.24
CA GLN A 68 -4.39 -14.47 -0.25
C GLN A 68 -3.20 -14.78 0.66
N TRP A 69 -1.98 -14.86 0.09
CA TRP A 69 -0.78 -15.04 0.90
C TRP A 69 -0.56 -13.89 1.88
N LEU A 70 -0.68 -12.64 1.42
CA LEU A 70 -0.53 -11.45 2.27
C LEU A 70 -1.62 -11.36 3.35
N LYS A 71 -2.88 -11.64 3.00
CA LYS A 71 -4.00 -11.71 3.94
C LYS A 71 -3.71 -12.70 5.07
N ASN A 72 -3.16 -13.86 4.73
CA ASN A 72 -2.93 -14.94 5.70
C ASN A 72 -1.60 -14.82 6.45
N ASN A 73 -0.61 -14.09 5.93
CA ASN A 73 0.75 -14.08 6.48
C ASN A 73 1.32 -12.69 6.78
N GLY A 74 0.80 -11.61 6.19
CA GLY A 74 1.38 -10.27 6.30
C GLY A 74 1.57 -9.81 7.74
N HIS A 75 0.59 -10.09 8.60
CA HIS A 75 0.64 -9.74 10.03
C HIS A 75 1.81 -10.41 10.77
N LYS A 76 2.24 -11.62 10.38
CA LYS A 76 3.38 -12.32 10.98
C LYS A 76 4.69 -11.57 10.76
N TYR A 77 4.75 -10.75 9.71
CA TYR A 77 5.90 -9.93 9.35
C TYR A 77 5.67 -8.44 9.66
N GLY A 78 4.63 -8.13 10.44
CA GLY A 78 4.31 -6.75 10.85
C GLY A 78 3.64 -5.90 9.78
N PHE A 79 3.11 -6.50 8.72
CA PHE A 79 2.38 -5.77 7.68
C PHE A 79 0.85 -5.90 7.84
N LYS A 80 0.15 -4.79 7.66
CA LYS A 80 -1.31 -4.71 7.68
C LYS A 80 -1.82 -3.97 6.45
N ARG A 81 -2.93 -4.44 5.91
CA ARG A 81 -3.70 -3.71 4.90
C ARG A 81 -4.57 -2.67 5.60
N THR A 82 -4.23 -1.40 5.43
CA THR A 82 -4.86 -0.26 6.13
C THR A 82 -5.91 0.46 5.29
N VAL A 83 -5.81 0.36 3.95
CA VAL A 83 -6.72 1.02 3.02
C VAL A 83 -7.63 -0.03 2.35
N GLN A 84 -8.93 -0.01 2.67
CA GLN A 84 -9.86 -1.06 2.25
C GLN A 84 -10.08 -1.12 0.73
N SER A 85 -10.07 0.02 0.04
CA SER A 85 -10.22 0.12 -1.42
C SER A 85 -8.96 -0.29 -2.19
N GLU A 86 -7.79 -0.34 -1.52
CA GLU A 86 -6.49 -0.57 -2.16
C GLU A 86 -5.92 -1.93 -1.72
N PRO A 87 -6.27 -3.04 -2.39
CA PRO A 87 -5.76 -4.36 -2.02
C PRO A 87 -4.24 -4.49 -2.17
N TRP A 88 -3.60 -3.64 -2.98
CA TRP A 88 -2.16 -3.59 -3.18
C TRP A 88 -1.41 -2.84 -2.08
N HIS A 89 -2.07 -1.98 -1.29
CA HIS A 89 -1.41 -1.10 -0.32
C HIS A 89 -1.28 -1.76 1.06
N TRP A 90 -0.05 -1.97 1.51
CA TRP A 90 0.28 -2.61 2.78
C TRP A 90 1.25 -1.74 3.59
N GLU A 91 0.95 -1.56 4.87
CA GLU A 91 1.75 -0.75 5.78
C GLU A 91 2.44 -1.62 6.82
N TYR A 92 3.70 -1.32 7.10
CA TYR A 92 4.42 -1.85 8.24
C TYR A 92 3.93 -1.16 9.51
N VAL A 93 3.35 -1.94 10.43
CA VAL A 93 2.79 -1.48 11.71
C VAL A 93 3.58 -2.04 12.91
N GLY A 94 4.74 -2.66 12.66
CA GLY A 94 5.49 -3.43 13.65
C GLY A 94 5.07 -4.89 13.67
N ALA A 95 6.04 -5.80 13.80
CA ALA A 95 5.72 -7.20 14.09
C ALA A 95 5.13 -7.28 15.50
N ALA A 96 4.14 -8.17 15.72
CA ALA A 96 3.74 -8.51 17.07
C ALA A 96 5.01 -8.98 17.79
N THR A 97 5.50 -8.18 18.73
CA THR A 97 6.61 -8.57 19.60
C THR A 97 6.14 -9.82 20.32
N THR A 98 6.64 -10.99 19.94
CA THR A 98 6.70 -12.10 20.89
C THR A 98 7.45 -11.51 22.09
N PRO A 99 6.84 -11.44 23.30
CA PRO A 99 7.55 -10.95 24.46
C PRO A 99 8.86 -11.73 24.53
N SER A 100 9.98 -11.01 24.46
CA SER A 100 11.28 -11.65 24.59
C SER A 100 11.37 -12.12 26.04
N SER A 101 11.08 -13.39 26.25
CA SER A 101 11.31 -14.08 27.52
C SER A 101 12.81 -14.26 27.67
N PHE A 102 13.50 -13.19 28.06
CA PHE A 102 14.81 -13.33 28.69
C PHE A 102 14.53 -13.71 30.15
N THR A 103 14.59 -15.01 30.43
CA THR A 103 14.87 -15.56 31.77
C THR A 103 16.35 -15.81 31.89
#